data_AF-A0A2R8B3F7-F1
#
_entry.id   AF-A0A2R8B3F7-F1
#
_cell.length_a   1.000
_cell.length_b   1.000
_cell.length_c   1.000
_cell.angle_alpha   90.00
_cell.angle_beta   90.00
_cell.angle_gamma   90.00
#
_symmetry.space_group_name_H-M   'P 1'
#
loop_
_entity.id
_entity.type
_entity.pdbx_description
1 polymer ?
#
loop_
_entity_poly.entity_id
_entity_poly.type
_entity_poly.pdbx_seq_one_letter_code
_entity_poly.pdbx_strand_id
1 'polypeptide(L)'
;MSDFFGVMAFYYACDQAAINGRLAAADIARCAEAYETVKIRFLSDEERAEFGLANGPRRAALDRSAYRRFKSWEEDHPGLIRALRNGERLSLL
;
A
#
# COMPACT_ATOMS: atom_id res chain seq x y z
N MET A 1 -2.17 5.04 -14.60
CA MET A 1 -3.23 4.54 -13.68
C MET A 1 -3.19 3.02 -13.54
N SER A 2 -2.93 2.24 -14.60
CA SER A 2 -2.76 0.78 -14.53
C SER A 2 -1.72 0.32 -13.51
N ASP A 3 -0.59 1.03 -13.43
CA ASP A 3 0.56 0.54 -12.68
C ASP A 3 0.33 0.60 -11.16
N PHE A 4 -0.37 1.63 -10.68
CA PHE A 4 -0.68 1.77 -9.26
C PHE A 4 -1.65 0.68 -8.79
N PHE A 5 -2.70 0.38 -9.56
CA PHE A 5 -3.62 -0.71 -9.22
C PHE A 5 -2.94 -2.08 -9.26
N GLY A 6 -1.95 -2.27 -10.14
CA GLY A 6 -1.10 -3.47 -10.13
C GLY A 6 -0.33 -3.62 -8.82
N VAL A 7 0.33 -2.54 -8.37
CA VAL A 7 1.05 -2.53 -7.08
C VAL A 7 0.09 -2.73 -5.91
N MET A 8 -1.09 -2.13 -5.94
CA MET A 8 -2.13 -2.33 -4.93
C MET A 8 -2.63 -3.78 -4.88
N ALA A 9 -2.88 -4.41 -6.03
CA ALA A 9 -3.29 -5.81 -6.09
C ALA A 9 -2.21 -6.72 -5.49
N PHE A 10 -0.93 -6.44 -5.79
CA PHE A 10 0.18 -7.15 -5.18
C PHE A 10 0.28 -6.92 -3.67
N TYR A 11 0.08 -5.68 -3.20
CA TYR A 11 -0.01 -5.37 -1.77
C TYR A 11 -1.12 -6.18 -1.07
N TYR A 12 -2.34 -6.27 -1.62
CA TYR A 12 -3.40 -7.05 -0.98
C TYR A 12 -3.14 -8.56 -1.05
N ALA A 13 -2.48 -9.05 -2.10
CA ALA A 13 -2.03 -10.45 -2.13
C ALA A 13 -1.04 -10.74 -0.99
N CYS A 14 -0.09 -9.82 -0.75
CA CYS A 14 0.83 -9.88 0.38
C CYS A 14 0.12 -9.82 1.74
N ASP A 15 -0.85 -8.92 1.90
CA ASP A 15 -1.65 -8.77 3.13
C ASP A 15 -2.44 -10.06 3.43
N GLN A 16 -3.09 -10.64 2.41
CA GLN A 16 -3.77 -11.93 2.54
C GLN A 16 -2.80 -13.08 2.86
N ALA A 17 -1.62 -13.11 2.24
CA ALA A 17 -0.61 -14.12 2.54
C ALA A 17 -0.11 -14.01 3.99
N ALA A 18 0.09 -12.79 4.49
CA ALA A 18 0.50 -12.52 5.86
C ALA A 18 -0.58 -12.94 6.87
N ILE A 19 -1.84 -12.57 6.65
CA ILE A 19 -2.98 -12.96 7.50
C ILE A 19 -3.11 -14.49 7.59
N ASN A 20 -2.87 -15.19 6.49
CA ASN A 20 -2.98 -16.65 6.44
C ASN A 20 -1.69 -17.38 6.86
N GLY A 21 -0.65 -16.67 7.29
CA GLY A 21 0.63 -17.26 7.70
C GLY A 21 1.43 -17.95 6.58
N ARG A 22 1.17 -17.57 5.32
CA ARG A 22 1.75 -18.20 4.11
C ARG A 22 2.82 -17.34 3.42
N LEU A 23 3.23 -16.24 4.04
CA LEU A 23 4.23 -15.36 3.45
C LEU A 23 5.64 -15.99 3.56
N ALA A 24 6.20 -16.40 2.42
CA ALA A 24 7.55 -16.95 2.39
C ALA A 24 8.59 -15.87 2.75
N ALA A 25 9.67 -16.25 3.41
CA ALA A 25 10.74 -15.32 3.80
C ALA A 25 11.33 -14.56 2.60
N ALA A 26 11.40 -15.22 1.43
CA ALA A 26 11.87 -14.61 0.18
C ALA A 26 10.97 -13.49 -0.33
N ASP A 27 9.69 -13.48 0.05
CA ASP A 27 8.70 -12.51 -0.43
C ASP A 27 8.50 -11.34 0.54
N ILE A 28 9.00 -11.42 1.78
CA ILE A 28 8.85 -10.37 2.80
C ILE A 28 9.38 -9.02 2.28
N ALA A 29 10.57 -9.00 1.68
CA ALA A 29 11.18 -7.77 1.18
C ALA A 29 10.34 -7.14 0.05
N ARG A 30 9.84 -7.95 -0.89
CA ARG A 30 8.98 -7.50 -1.98
C ARG A 30 7.64 -6.97 -1.47
N CYS A 31 7.04 -7.66 -0.51
CA CYS A 31 5.79 -7.22 0.11
C CYS A 31 5.97 -5.93 0.91
N ALA A 32 7.09 -5.76 1.60
CA ALA A 32 7.43 -4.52 2.30
C ALA A 32 7.60 -3.34 1.33
N GLU A 33 8.27 -3.55 0.20
CA GLU A 33 8.44 -2.54 -0.86
C GLU A 33 7.09 -2.11 -1.46
N ALA A 34 6.21 -3.07 -1.75
CA ALA A 34 4.86 -2.80 -2.24
C ALA A 34 4.04 -2.00 -1.22
N TYR A 35 4.13 -2.37 0.07
CA TYR A 35 3.46 -1.66 1.15
C TYR A 35 3.93 -0.21 1.29
N GLU A 36 5.24 0.03 1.22
CA GLU A 36 5.79 1.39 1.24
C GLU A 36 5.33 2.17 0.01
N THR A 37 5.42 1.58 -1.18
CA THR A 37 5.00 2.20 -2.45
C THR A 37 3.52 2.61 -2.44
N VAL A 38 2.62 1.76 -1.91
CA VAL A 38 1.20 2.09 -1.78
C VAL A 38 1.00 3.27 -0.83
N LYS A 39 1.57 3.20 0.39
CA LYS A 39 1.36 4.25 1.40
C LYS A 39 1.89 5.60 0.95
N ILE A 40 3.12 5.69 0.43
CA ILE A 40 3.73 6.97 0.04
C ILE A 40 2.94 7.69 -1.07
N ARG A 41 2.09 6.98 -1.81
CA ARG A 41 1.21 7.60 -2.81
C ARG A 41 0.16 8.52 -2.18
N PHE A 42 -0.19 8.30 -0.92
CA PHE A 42 -1.16 9.10 -0.16
C PHE A 42 -0.55 10.32 0.57
N LEU A 43 0.75 10.54 0.41
CA LEU A 43 1.39 11.80 0.79
C LEU A 43 1.17 12.87 -0.28
N SER A 44 1.27 14.14 0.09
CA SER A 44 1.43 15.24 -0.88
C SER A 44 2.79 15.14 -1.58
N ASP A 45 3.01 15.93 -2.64
CA ASP A 45 4.30 15.95 -3.32
C ASP A 45 5.42 16.48 -2.41
N GLU A 46 5.12 17.50 -1.60
CA GLU A 46 6.03 18.05 -0.59
C GLU A 46 6.38 17.01 0.48
N GLU A 47 5.37 16.30 1.01
CA GLU A 47 5.56 15.25 2.00
C GLU A 47 6.33 14.05 1.43
N ARG A 48 6.14 13.71 0.14
CA ARG A 48 6.93 12.67 -0.54
C ARG A 48 8.39 13.06 -0.67
N ALA A 49 8.66 14.29 -1.11
CA ALA A 49 10.02 14.81 -1.22
C ALA A 49 10.71 14.79 0.15
N GLU A 50 9.98 15.21 1.19
CA GLU A 50 10.47 15.15 2.56
C GLU A 50 10.69 13.71 3.05
N PHE A 51 9.78 12.78 2.74
CA PHE A 51 9.89 11.38 3.14
C PHE A 51 11.18 10.72 2.66
N GLY A 52 11.61 11.03 1.43
CA GLY A 52 12.86 10.53 0.84
C GLY A 52 14.13 11.03 1.56
N LEU A 53 14.05 12.18 2.24
CA LEU A 53 15.17 12.81 2.94
C LEU A 53 15.11 12.60 4.47
N ALA A 54 13.91 12.40 5.01
CA ALA A 54 13.67 12.28 6.44
C ALA A 54 14.26 10.99 7.02
N ASN A 55 14.67 11.05 8.28
CA ASN A 55 15.11 9.91 9.06
C ASN A 55 14.45 9.89 10.45
N GLY A 56 14.60 8.77 11.16
CA GLY A 56 14.19 8.61 12.54
C GLY A 56 12.71 9.00 12.81
N PRO A 57 12.43 9.82 13.84
CA PRO A 57 11.07 10.17 14.22
C PRO A 57 10.26 10.86 13.13
N ARG A 58 10.91 11.69 12.28
CA ARG A 58 10.20 12.43 11.24
C ARG A 58 9.71 11.50 10.13
N ARG A 59 10.57 10.57 9.68
CA ARG A 59 10.16 9.55 8.70
C ARG A 59 9.02 8.69 9.24
N ALA A 60 9.09 8.29 10.50
CA ALA A 60 8.02 7.53 11.15
C ALA A 60 6.70 8.31 11.24
N ALA A 61 6.75 9.63 11.45
CA ALA A 61 5.56 10.48 11.47
C ALA A 61 4.90 10.59 10.08
N LEU A 62 5.70 10.77 9.03
CA LEU A 62 5.22 10.79 7.65
C LEU A 62 4.63 9.42 7.26
N ASP A 63 5.28 8.31 7.63
CA ASP A 63 4.77 6.96 7.37
C ASP A 63 3.40 6.71 8.03
N ARG A 64 3.23 7.11 9.29
CA ARG A 64 1.92 7.03 9.97
C ARG A 64 0.87 7.91 9.31
N SER A 65 1.24 9.10 8.85
CA SER A 65 0.32 9.99 8.12
C SER A 65 -0.15 9.35 6.81
N ALA A 66 0.80 8.84 6.03
CA ALA A 66 0.56 8.12 4.79
C ALA A 66 -0.39 6.93 5.00
N TYR A 67 -0.10 6.10 6.02
CA TYR A 67 -0.93 4.95 6.35
C TYR A 67 -2.36 5.35 6.72
N ARG A 68 -2.56 6.36 7.57
CA ARG A 68 -3.92 6.81 7.94
C ARG A 68 -4.72 7.28 6.74
N ARG A 69 -4.11 8.04 5.83
CA ARG A 69 -4.79 8.52 4.61
C ARG A 69 -5.12 7.36 3.67
N PHE A 70 -4.22 6.39 3.54
CA PHE A 70 -4.50 5.15 2.81
C PHE A 70 -5.69 4.40 3.40
N LYS A 71 -5.73 4.20 4.73
CA LYS A 71 -6.85 3.54 5.41
C LYS A 71 -8.19 4.28 5.21
N SER A 72 -8.18 5.61 5.33
CA SER A 72 -9.35 6.43 5.05
C SER A 72 -9.83 6.26 3.60
N TRP A 73 -8.91 6.24 2.63
CA TRP A 73 -9.26 6.00 1.24
C TRP A 73 -9.85 4.59 1.02
N GLU A 74 -9.36 3.56 1.72
CA GLU A 74 -9.96 2.22 1.65
C GLU A 74 -11.42 2.20 2.14
N GLU A 75 -11.73 2.95 3.20
CA GLU A 75 -13.08 3.09 3.75
C GLU A 75 -14.04 3.73 2.75
N ASP A 76 -13.55 4.67 1.94
CA ASP A 76 -14.31 5.33 0.87
C ASP A 76 -14.51 4.43 -0.37
N HIS A 77 -13.74 3.35 -0.53
CA HIS A 77 -13.74 2.50 -1.72
C HIS A 77 -13.97 1.00 -1.42
N PRO A 78 -14.99 0.62 -0.62
CA PRO A 78 -15.11 -0.73 -0.09
C PRO A 78 -15.29 -1.81 -1.19
N GLY A 79 -15.98 -1.47 -2.28
CA GLY A 79 -16.17 -2.37 -3.42
C GLY A 79 -14.85 -2.70 -4.14
N LEU A 80 -14.01 -1.68 -4.36
CA LEU A 80 -12.69 -1.85 -4.96
C LEU A 80 -11.76 -2.67 -4.05
N ILE A 81 -11.76 -2.38 -2.75
CA ILE A 81 -10.92 -3.12 -1.80
C ILE A 81 -11.32 -4.58 -1.74
N ARG A 82 -12.62 -4.88 -1.75
CA ARG A 82 -13.11 -6.26 -1.85
C ARG A 82 -12.62 -6.94 -3.12
N ALA A 83 -12.73 -6.30 -4.28
CA ALA A 83 -12.26 -6.84 -5.54
C ALA A 83 -10.74 -7.13 -5.51
N LEU A 84 -9.94 -6.18 -5.02
CA LEU A 84 -8.48 -6.32 -4.90
C LEU A 84 -8.09 -7.46 -3.94
N ARG A 85 -8.76 -7.59 -2.79
CA ARG A 85 -8.51 -8.67 -1.81
C ARG A 85 -8.89 -10.05 -2.34
N ASN A 86 -9.92 -10.12 -3.19
CA ASN A 86 -10.36 -11.36 -3.82
C ASN A 86 -9.56 -11.72 -5.08
N GLY A 87 -8.61 -10.87 -5.51
CA GLY A 87 -7.90 -11.06 -6.78
C GLY A 87 -8.81 -10.96 -8.01
N GLU A 88 -9.94 -10.27 -7.88
CA GLU A 88 -10.88 -10.07 -8.99
C GLU A 88 -10.22 -9.19 -10.05
N ARG A 89 -10.45 -9.55 -11.32
CA ARG A 89 -9.99 -8.73 -12.44
C ARG A 89 -10.79 -7.43 -12.41
N LEU A 90 -10.13 -6.33 -12.08
CA LEU A 90 -10.67 -4.98 -12.23
C LEU A 90 -10.95 -4.78 -13.73
N SER A 91 -12.18 -5.06 -14.12
CA SER A 91 -12.65 -4.90 -15.49
C SER A 91 -12.83 -3.40 -15.69
N LEU A 92 -11.80 -2.80 -16.30
CA LEU A 92 -11.68 -1.41 -16.75
C LEU A 92 -12.87 -0.50 -16.40
N LEU A 93 -12.67 0.36 -15.39
CA LEU A 93 -13.24 1.71 -15.40
C LEU A 93 -12.76 2.46 -16.65
#